data_AF-A0A1B6I2H1-F1
#
_entry.id   AF-A0A1B6I2H1-F1
#
_cell.length_a   1.000
_cell.length_b   1.000
_cell.length_c   1.000
_cell.angle_alpha   90.00
_cell.angle_beta   90.00
_cell.angle_gamma   90.00
#
_symmetry.space_group_name_H-M   'P 1'
#
loop_
_entity.id
_entity.type
_entity.pdbx_description
1 polymer ?
#
loop_
_entity_poly.entity_id
_entity_poly.type
_entity_poly.pdbx_seq_one_letter_code
_entity_poly.pdbx_strand_id
1 'polypeptide(L)'
;MDRSIEQRYAIKFCFRLGKTASETFAMITEAYKEHALSRAQVFRWFNEFKNGRKSVEDMERSGRPSTSRVDKTVAKVKELLDSDRRLSLKMIADEVSMNKFTVHQIVTQDLMMRKVCAKLVSQVLPANKSLVTSYLTRIGVEVLPQPPYSLDMSPPDFFLFPKVKRCLKGHRFDDIPNIQRAVTKALTGITPTDYSGTYKAWKTRWQRCVDAQGWYFEEY
;
A
#
# COMPACT_ATOMS: atom_id res chain seq x y z
N MET A 1 -20.68 -17.38 -9.29
CA MET A 1 -21.88 -16.67 -8.80
C MET A 1 -22.57 -17.58 -7.81
N ASP A 2 -22.95 -17.04 -6.66
CA ASP A 2 -23.56 -17.83 -5.59
C ASP A 2 -24.93 -18.33 -6.06
N ARG A 3 -25.15 -19.65 -6.14
CA ARG A 3 -26.37 -20.28 -6.70
C ARG A 3 -27.66 -19.81 -6.01
N SER A 4 -27.54 -19.26 -4.80
CA SER A 4 -28.62 -18.62 -4.05
C SER A 4 -29.11 -17.30 -4.69
N ILE A 5 -28.23 -16.55 -5.35
CA ILE A 5 -28.56 -15.23 -5.93
C ILE A 5 -29.44 -15.38 -7.17
N GLU A 6 -29.13 -16.35 -8.04
CA GLU A 6 -29.91 -16.62 -9.26
C GLU A 6 -31.37 -16.97 -8.95
N GLN A 7 -31.60 -17.81 -7.93
CA GLN A 7 -32.94 -18.18 -7.49
C GLN A 7 -33.71 -16.99 -6.90
N ARG A 8 -33.04 -16.05 -6.22
CA ARG A 8 -33.69 -14.83 -5.74
C ARG A 8 -34.09 -13.88 -6.88
N TYR A 9 -33.32 -13.84 -7.97
CA TYR A 9 -33.74 -13.13 -9.19
C TYR A 9 -34.97 -13.77 -9.82
N ALA A 10 -35.04 -15.10 -9.87
CA ALA A 10 -36.21 -15.82 -10.34
C ALA A 10 -37.46 -15.54 -9.47
N ILE A 11 -37.32 -15.48 -8.13
CA ILE A 11 -38.41 -15.08 -7.22
C ILE A 11 -38.88 -13.65 -7.50
N LYS A 12 -37.95 -12.70 -7.72
CA LYS A 12 -38.27 -11.32 -8.07
C LYS A 12 -38.99 -11.22 -9.42
N PHE A 13 -38.64 -12.07 -10.37
CA PHE A 13 -39.31 -12.18 -11.67
C PHE A 13 -40.75 -12.70 -11.50
N CYS A 14 -40.96 -13.78 -10.76
CA CYS A 14 -42.30 -14.31 -10.47
C CYS A 14 -43.20 -13.30 -9.73
N PHE A 15 -42.64 -12.51 -8.81
CA PHE A 15 -43.37 -11.40 -8.17
C PHE A 15 -43.82 -10.33 -9.17
N ARG A 16 -42.96 -9.94 -10.12
CA ARG A 16 -43.32 -8.99 -11.19
C ARG A 16 -44.37 -9.54 -12.16
N LEU A 17 -44.43 -10.85 -12.34
CA LEU A 17 -45.46 -11.54 -13.12
C LEU A 17 -46.81 -11.65 -12.38
N GLY A 18 -46.93 -11.17 -11.14
CA GLY A 18 -48.17 -11.21 -10.36
C GLY A 18 -48.52 -12.60 -9.81
N LYS A 19 -47.57 -13.53 -9.79
CA LYS A 19 -47.76 -14.88 -9.22
C LYS A 19 -47.83 -14.83 -7.70
N THR A 20 -48.54 -15.77 -7.09
CA THR A 20 -48.58 -15.90 -5.63
C THR A 20 -47.31 -16.52 -5.07
N ALA A 21 -47.05 -16.38 -3.77
CA ALA A 21 -45.87 -16.95 -3.12
C ALA A 21 -45.83 -18.49 -3.23
N SER A 22 -46.99 -19.16 -3.19
CA SER A 22 -47.12 -20.61 -3.34
C SER A 22 -46.82 -21.07 -4.78
N GLU A 23 -47.32 -20.35 -5.77
CA GLU A 23 -47.01 -20.62 -7.19
C GLU A 23 -45.53 -20.39 -7.49
N THR A 24 -44.96 -19.33 -6.93
CA THR A 24 -43.53 -19.03 -7.05
C THR A 24 -42.67 -20.15 -6.47
N PHE A 25 -43.06 -20.70 -5.31
CA PHE A 25 -42.36 -21.86 -4.73
C PHE A 25 -42.44 -23.08 -5.66
N ALA A 26 -43.61 -23.40 -6.20
CA ALA A 26 -43.76 -24.52 -7.13
C ALA A 26 -42.87 -24.35 -8.38
N MET A 27 -42.85 -23.16 -8.99
CA MET A 27 -42.01 -22.86 -10.16
C MET A 27 -40.50 -22.96 -9.86
N ILE A 28 -40.07 -22.50 -8.68
CA ILE A 28 -38.67 -22.59 -8.26
C ILE A 28 -38.28 -24.05 -7.97
N THR A 29 -39.15 -24.83 -7.33
CA THR A 29 -38.92 -26.25 -7.07
C THR A 29 -38.88 -27.06 -8.37
N GLU A 30 -39.74 -26.75 -9.35
CA GLU A 30 -39.73 -27.39 -10.66
C GLU A 30 -38.44 -27.10 -11.44
N ALA A 31 -38.00 -25.84 -11.46
CA ALA A 31 -36.82 -25.42 -12.21
C ALA A 31 -35.50 -25.88 -11.58
N TYR A 32 -35.38 -25.82 -10.24
CA TYR A 32 -34.11 -26.06 -9.53
C TYR A 32 -34.04 -27.39 -8.78
N LYS A 33 -35.14 -28.15 -8.69
CA LYS A 33 -35.24 -29.50 -8.09
C LYS A 33 -34.50 -29.63 -6.75
N GLU A 34 -33.48 -30.49 -6.68
CA GLU A 34 -32.71 -30.78 -5.47
C GLU A 34 -31.91 -29.58 -4.93
N HIS A 35 -31.73 -28.53 -5.73
CA HIS A 35 -31.01 -27.32 -5.36
C HIS A 35 -31.93 -26.13 -5.09
N ALA A 36 -33.26 -26.34 -5.05
CA ALA A 36 -34.22 -25.28 -4.80
C ALA A 36 -34.13 -24.72 -3.37
N LEU A 37 -34.31 -23.40 -3.22
CA LEU A 37 -34.46 -22.73 -1.94
C LEU A 37 -35.63 -23.32 -1.14
N SER A 38 -35.48 -23.37 0.19
CA SER A 38 -36.55 -23.89 1.04
C SER A 38 -37.78 -23.00 0.98
N ARG A 39 -38.97 -23.58 1.23
CA ARG A 39 -40.23 -22.83 1.26
C ARG A 39 -40.16 -21.58 2.13
N ALA A 40 -39.50 -21.66 3.30
CA ALA A 40 -39.32 -20.53 4.20
C ALA A 40 -38.47 -19.40 3.57
N GLN A 41 -37.40 -19.75 2.84
CA GLN A 41 -36.55 -18.77 2.15
C GLN A 41 -37.29 -18.10 0.99
N VAL A 42 -38.05 -18.87 0.20
CA VAL A 42 -38.86 -18.33 -0.91
C VAL A 42 -39.91 -17.35 -0.39
N PHE A 43 -40.65 -17.72 0.64
CA PHE A 43 -41.66 -16.86 1.25
C PHE A 43 -41.05 -15.62 1.90
N ARG A 44 -39.89 -15.74 2.58
CA ARG A 44 -39.18 -14.60 3.14
C ARG A 44 -38.80 -13.59 2.05
N TRP A 45 -38.19 -14.05 0.95
CA TRP A 45 -37.82 -13.17 -0.17
C TRP A 45 -39.03 -12.58 -0.89
N PHE A 46 -40.10 -13.36 -1.08
CA PHE A 46 -41.33 -12.88 -1.67
C PHE A 46 -41.97 -11.75 -0.83
N ASN A 47 -42.00 -11.89 0.49
CA ASN A 47 -42.48 -10.85 1.41
C ASN A 47 -41.56 -9.62 1.43
N GLU A 48 -40.24 -9.79 1.36
CA GLU A 48 -39.29 -8.68 1.23
C GLU A 48 -39.53 -7.85 -0.05
N PHE A 49 -39.81 -8.52 -1.18
CA PHE A 49 -40.18 -7.83 -2.43
C PHE A 49 -41.55 -7.16 -2.34
N LYS A 50 -42.51 -7.79 -1.66
CA LYS A 50 -43.82 -7.19 -1.36
C LYS A 50 -43.70 -5.93 -0.48
N ASN A 51 -42.73 -5.91 0.44
CA ASN A 51 -42.41 -4.77 1.30
C ASN A 51 -41.56 -3.69 0.61
N GLY A 52 -41.34 -3.79 -0.71
CA GLY A 52 -40.71 -2.72 -1.51
C GLY A 52 -39.19 -2.82 -1.67
N ARG A 53 -38.54 -3.89 -1.22
CA ARG A 53 -37.11 -4.09 -1.41
C ARG A 53 -36.78 -4.29 -2.90
N LYS A 54 -35.82 -3.52 -3.43
CA LYS A 54 -35.38 -3.65 -4.85
C LYS A 54 -34.11 -4.47 -5.03
N SER A 55 -33.29 -4.63 -3.98
CA SER A 55 -32.03 -5.38 -4.03
C SER A 55 -32.21 -6.88 -3.76
N VAL A 56 -31.44 -7.69 -4.48
CA VAL A 56 -31.43 -9.17 -4.40
C VAL A 56 -30.28 -9.69 -3.51
N GLU A 57 -29.33 -8.81 -3.19
CA GLU A 57 -28.18 -9.12 -2.34
C GLU A 57 -28.58 -9.17 -0.86
N ASP A 58 -27.82 -9.93 -0.06
CA ASP A 58 -27.96 -9.91 1.40
C ASP A 58 -27.77 -8.47 1.90
N MET A 59 -28.54 -8.04 2.91
CA MET A 59 -28.23 -6.77 3.58
C MET A 59 -26.90 -6.92 4.31
N GLU A 60 -26.24 -5.80 4.58
CA GLU A 60 -25.13 -5.78 5.53
C GLU A 60 -25.57 -6.49 6.80
N ARG A 61 -24.89 -7.61 7.11
CA ARG A 61 -25.14 -8.33 8.34
C ARG A 61 -24.67 -7.44 9.48
N SER A 62 -25.50 -7.24 10.49
CA SER A 62 -25.05 -6.71 11.77
C SER A 62 -24.07 -7.71 12.37
N GLY A 63 -22.78 -7.56 12.05
CA GLY A 63 -21.72 -8.32 12.68
C GLY A 63 -21.67 -8.03 14.17
N ARG A 64 -20.95 -8.85 14.93
CA ARG A 64 -20.62 -8.51 16.32
C ARG A 64 -19.97 -7.12 16.32
N PRO A 65 -20.48 -6.14 17.08
CA PRO A 65 -19.82 -4.85 17.21
C PRO A 65 -18.38 -5.12 17.63
N SER A 66 -17.41 -4.63 16.87
CA SER A 66 -16.02 -4.79 17.25
C SER A 66 -15.80 -3.97 18.52
N THR A 67 -15.82 -4.64 19.67
CA THR A 67 -15.71 -4.01 21.00
C THR A 67 -14.38 -3.28 21.20
N SER A 68 -13.45 -3.41 20.26
CA SER A 68 -12.12 -2.83 20.27
C SER A 68 -11.92 -1.64 19.31
N ARG A 69 -12.87 -1.35 18.41
CA ARG A 69 -12.78 -0.25 17.44
C ARG A 69 -13.73 0.88 17.80
N VAL A 70 -13.68 1.33 19.05
CA VAL A 70 -14.42 2.53 19.47
C VAL A 70 -13.59 3.75 19.06
N ASP A 71 -14.22 4.78 18.52
CA ASP A 71 -13.53 6.00 18.05
C ASP A 71 -12.63 6.62 19.13
N LYS A 72 -13.06 6.51 20.41
CA LYS A 72 -12.27 6.95 21.57
C LYS A 72 -10.93 6.20 21.71
N THR A 73 -10.92 4.89 21.50
CA THR A 73 -9.70 4.08 21.54
C THR A 73 -8.77 4.39 20.37
N VAL A 74 -9.31 4.62 19.18
CA VAL A 74 -8.52 5.02 18.00
C VAL A 74 -7.87 6.37 18.23
N ALA A 75 -8.61 7.33 18.80
CA ALA A 75 -8.08 8.63 19.18
C ALA A 75 -6.94 8.52 20.22
N LYS A 76 -7.10 7.69 21.25
CA LYS A 76 -6.04 7.47 22.26
C LYS A 76 -4.77 6.86 21.64
N VAL A 77 -4.90 5.86 20.76
CA VAL A 77 -3.75 5.27 20.05
C VAL A 77 -3.06 6.32 19.16
N LYS A 78 -3.84 7.19 18.51
CA LYS A 78 -3.30 8.27 17.69
C LYS A 78 -2.52 9.28 18.54
N GLU A 79 -3.07 9.71 19.67
CA GLU A 79 -2.42 10.65 20.60
C GLU A 79 -1.09 10.11 21.14
N LEU A 80 -1.05 8.82 21.50
CA LEU A 80 0.20 8.17 21.94
C LEU A 80 1.26 8.17 20.83
N LEU A 81 0.85 7.91 19.58
CA LEU A 81 1.76 7.92 18.42
C LEU A 81 2.19 9.33 18.03
N ASP A 82 1.34 10.33 18.19
CA ASP A 82 1.68 11.74 17.93
C ASP A 82 2.64 12.28 19.00
N SER A 83 2.58 11.75 20.23
CA SER A 83 3.53 12.05 21.30
C SER A 83 4.89 11.38 21.08
N ASP A 84 4.91 10.07 20.81
CA ASP A 84 6.13 9.34 20.48
C ASP A 84 5.90 8.29 19.37
N ARG A 85 6.38 8.62 18.16
CA ARG A 85 6.31 7.76 16.98
C ARG A 85 7.22 6.53 17.04
N ARG A 86 8.09 6.41 18.04
CA ARG A 86 9.01 5.27 18.21
C ARG A 86 8.45 4.17 19.09
N LEU A 87 7.28 4.39 19.71
CA LEU A 87 6.64 3.40 20.56
C LEU A 87 6.38 2.09 19.82
N SER A 88 6.74 0.99 20.46
CA SER A 88 6.45 -0.33 19.92
C SER A 88 4.95 -0.64 20.05
N LEU A 89 4.41 -1.42 19.13
CA LEU A 89 3.03 -1.90 19.21
C LEU A 89 2.73 -2.63 20.51
N LYS A 90 3.75 -3.22 21.17
CA LYS A 90 3.59 -3.87 22.48
C LYS A 90 3.41 -2.83 23.58
N MET A 91 4.22 -1.77 23.60
CA MET A 91 4.10 -0.69 24.60
C MET A 91 2.75 0.02 24.48
N ILE A 92 2.29 0.28 23.25
CA ILE A 92 0.96 0.89 23.02
C ILE A 92 -0.15 -0.08 23.46
N ALA A 93 0.01 -1.38 23.20
CA ALA A 93 -0.95 -2.39 23.63
C ALA A 93 -1.05 -2.49 25.16
N ASP A 94 0.08 -2.42 25.86
CA ASP A 94 0.14 -2.43 27.32
C ASP A 94 -0.53 -1.16 27.90
N GLU A 95 -0.25 0.02 27.33
CA GLU A 95 -0.81 1.32 27.73
C GLU A 95 -2.34 1.45 27.50
N VAL A 96 -2.82 0.86 26.40
CA VAL A 96 -4.26 0.86 26.07
C VAL A 96 -4.94 -0.40 26.64
N SER A 97 -4.19 -1.31 27.28
CA SER A 97 -4.67 -2.60 27.81
C SER A 97 -5.44 -3.41 26.76
N MET A 98 -4.91 -3.45 25.53
CA MET A 98 -5.51 -4.11 24.38
C MET A 98 -4.58 -5.17 23.82
N ASN A 99 -5.14 -6.06 22.99
CA ASN A 99 -4.32 -6.99 22.25
C ASN A 99 -3.46 -6.25 21.21
N LYS A 100 -2.16 -6.57 21.17
CA LYS A 100 -1.19 -6.08 20.17
C LYS A 100 -1.69 -6.18 18.73
N PHE A 101 -2.39 -7.26 18.39
CA PHE A 101 -2.95 -7.44 17.04
C PHE A 101 -4.00 -6.38 16.70
N THR A 102 -4.79 -5.96 17.68
CA THR A 102 -5.81 -4.94 17.49
C THR A 102 -5.18 -3.56 17.34
N VAL A 103 -4.16 -3.24 18.14
CA VAL A 103 -3.37 -2.01 17.94
C VAL A 103 -2.73 -2.00 16.54
N HIS A 104 -2.17 -3.13 16.09
CA HIS A 104 -1.64 -3.24 14.73
C HIS A 104 -2.70 -2.96 13.65
N GLN A 105 -3.91 -3.51 13.78
CA GLN A 105 -5.00 -3.24 12.85
C GLN A 105 -5.42 -1.77 12.88
N ILE A 106 -5.52 -1.14 14.06
CA ILE A 106 -5.85 0.28 14.18
C ILE A 106 -4.80 1.13 13.48
N VAL A 107 -3.51 0.88 13.72
CA VAL A 107 -2.42 1.64 13.10
C VAL A 107 -2.39 1.47 11.57
N THR A 108 -2.65 0.27 11.07
CA THR A 108 -2.52 -0.05 9.64
C THR A 108 -3.79 0.21 8.81
N GLN A 109 -4.98 -0.06 9.37
CA GLN A 109 -6.27 0.03 8.65
C GLN A 109 -7.04 1.31 8.97
N ASP A 110 -7.00 1.79 10.22
CA ASP A 110 -7.78 2.98 10.63
C ASP A 110 -6.94 4.26 10.48
N LEU A 111 -5.69 4.23 10.95
CA LEU A 111 -4.76 5.37 10.83
C LEU A 111 -3.97 5.38 9.52
N MET A 112 -4.01 4.29 8.74
CA MET A 112 -3.27 4.12 7.48
C MET A 112 -1.76 4.42 7.59
N MET A 113 -1.18 4.20 8.77
CA MET A 113 0.23 4.47 9.03
C MET A 113 1.11 3.32 8.53
N ARG A 114 2.30 3.67 8.02
CA ARG A 114 3.32 2.70 7.60
C ARG A 114 4.61 2.93 8.38
N LYS A 115 5.31 1.84 8.69
CA LYS A 115 6.61 1.93 9.35
C LYS A 115 7.65 2.51 8.37
N VAL A 116 8.26 3.62 8.78
CA VAL A 116 9.44 4.19 8.13
C VAL A 116 10.69 3.77 8.91
N CYS A 117 11.72 3.31 8.21
CA CYS A 117 13.02 3.00 8.80
C CYS A 117 14.08 3.90 8.14
N ALA A 118 14.64 4.83 8.91
CA ALA A 118 15.81 5.58 8.46
C ALA A 118 17.05 4.67 8.49
N LYS A 119 17.83 4.65 7.40
CA LYS A 119 19.14 3.99 7.35
C LYS A 119 20.22 5.07 7.34
N LEU A 120 21.03 5.11 8.39
CA LEU A 120 22.22 5.97 8.43
C LEU A 120 23.31 5.32 7.57
N VAL A 121 23.94 6.10 6.70
CA VAL A 121 25.05 5.63 5.84
C VAL A 121 26.26 6.53 6.10
N SER A 122 27.37 5.94 6.52
CA SER A 122 28.62 6.69 6.75
C SER A 122 29.28 7.05 5.42
N GLN A 123 29.67 8.31 5.24
CA GLN A 123 30.50 8.70 4.11
C GLN A 123 31.94 8.20 4.35
N VAL A 124 32.46 7.42 3.42
CA VAL A 124 33.90 7.15 3.33
C VAL A 124 34.52 8.33 2.58
N LEU A 125 35.22 9.21 3.30
CA LEU A 125 36.02 10.27 2.68
C LEU A 125 37.30 9.65 2.13
N PRO A 126 37.57 9.71 0.80
CA PRO A 126 38.85 9.30 0.29
C PRO A 126 39.93 10.26 0.79
N ALA A 127 41.05 9.72 1.28
CA ALA A 127 42.19 10.47 1.84
C ALA A 127 42.81 11.51 0.91
N ASN A 128 42.49 11.49 -0.40
CA ASN A 128 43.15 12.25 -1.46
C ASN A 128 42.29 13.39 -2.04
N LYS A 129 41.34 13.95 -1.28
CA LYS A 129 40.41 15.00 -1.76
C LYS A 129 41.15 16.21 -2.38
N SER A 130 42.27 16.64 -1.81
CA SER A 130 43.05 17.80 -2.27
C SER A 130 43.68 17.62 -3.65
N LEU A 131 44.25 16.43 -3.94
CA LEU A 131 44.88 16.11 -5.21
C LEU A 131 43.87 16.01 -6.36
N VAL A 132 42.68 15.48 -6.07
CA VAL A 132 41.61 15.36 -7.06
C VAL A 132 41.06 16.76 -7.38
N THR A 133 40.83 17.61 -6.38
CA THR A 133 40.32 18.97 -6.59
C THR A 133 41.28 19.82 -7.42
N SER A 134 42.58 19.78 -7.14
CA SER A 134 43.58 20.55 -7.90
C SER A 134 43.68 20.11 -9.37
N TYR A 135 43.57 18.81 -9.63
CA TYR A 135 43.50 18.28 -10.98
C TYR A 135 42.24 18.76 -11.73
N LEU A 136 41.06 18.69 -11.10
CA LEU A 136 39.79 19.11 -11.70
C LEU A 136 39.80 20.61 -12.06
N THR A 137 40.33 21.46 -11.18
CA THR A 137 40.51 22.90 -11.46
C THR A 137 41.45 23.12 -12.65
N ARG A 138 42.54 22.35 -12.75
CA ARG A 138 43.50 22.46 -13.86
C ARG A 138 42.87 22.12 -15.21
N ILE A 139 41.96 21.16 -15.27
CA ILE A 139 41.25 20.78 -16.50
C ILE A 139 39.98 21.62 -16.75
N GLY A 140 39.71 22.62 -15.91
CA GLY A 140 38.57 23.54 -16.07
C GLY A 140 37.21 22.93 -15.72
N VAL A 141 37.17 21.85 -14.92
CA VAL A 141 35.91 21.25 -14.46
C VAL A 141 35.47 21.90 -13.16
N GLU A 142 34.30 22.55 -13.20
CA GLU A 142 33.68 23.13 -12.01
C GLU A 142 33.16 22.03 -11.07
N VAL A 143 33.56 22.10 -9.80
CA VAL A 143 33.17 21.12 -8.78
C VAL A 143 32.00 21.69 -7.98
N LEU A 144 30.83 21.06 -8.11
CA LEU A 144 29.66 21.43 -7.32
C LEU A 144 29.88 21.07 -5.84
N PRO A 145 29.61 21.98 -4.88
CA PRO A 145 29.69 21.66 -3.47
C PRO A 145 28.63 20.63 -3.08
N GLN A 146 29.06 19.57 -2.39
CA GLN A 146 28.16 18.54 -1.85
C GLN A 146 28.32 18.47 -0.32
N PRO A 147 27.23 18.63 0.44
CA PRO A 147 27.28 18.55 1.89
C PRO A 147 27.62 17.12 2.36
N PRO A 148 28.26 16.97 3.53
CA PRO A 148 28.49 15.66 4.13
C PRO A 148 27.18 14.87 4.30
N TYR A 149 27.25 13.54 4.22
CA TYR A 149 26.13 12.60 4.45
C TYR A 149 24.85 12.84 3.60
N SER A 150 24.96 13.55 2.48
CA SER A 150 23.80 13.94 1.65
C SER A 150 23.65 13.04 0.41
N LEU A 151 23.39 11.76 0.65
CA LEU A 151 23.19 10.76 -0.42
C LEU A 151 21.86 10.94 -1.15
N ASP A 152 20.83 11.42 -0.44
CA ASP A 152 19.55 11.85 -1.00
C ASP A 152 19.70 13.01 -1.99
N MET A 153 20.82 13.72 -1.96
CA MET A 153 21.15 14.82 -2.86
C MET A 153 22.09 14.40 -4.00
N SER A 154 22.46 13.12 -4.10
CA SER A 154 23.41 12.58 -5.07
C SER A 154 22.70 11.75 -6.15
N PRO A 155 22.70 12.18 -7.43
CA PRO A 155 22.02 11.44 -8.50
C PRO A 155 22.43 9.96 -8.63
N PRO A 156 23.72 9.59 -8.47
CA PRO A 156 24.09 8.18 -8.41
C PRO A 156 23.36 7.39 -7.31
N ASP A 157 23.23 7.98 -6.12
CA ASP A 157 22.71 7.29 -4.93
C ASP A 157 21.18 7.20 -4.92
N PHE A 158 20.47 8.25 -5.33
CA PHE A 158 19.01 8.23 -5.32
C PHE A 158 18.37 7.69 -6.61
N PHE A 159 19.11 7.65 -7.73
CA PHE A 159 18.57 7.21 -9.02
C PHE A 159 19.32 6.01 -9.61
N LEU A 160 20.63 6.15 -9.88
CA LEU A 160 21.38 5.16 -10.65
C LEU A 160 21.50 3.81 -9.93
N PHE A 161 22.04 3.82 -8.72
CA PHE A 161 22.24 2.58 -7.96
C PHE A 161 20.92 1.89 -7.61
N PRO A 162 19.84 2.59 -7.21
CA PRO A 162 18.54 1.95 -7.03
C PRO A 162 18.02 1.26 -8.29
N LYS A 163 18.16 1.86 -9.48
CA LYS A 163 17.77 1.22 -10.74
C LYS A 163 18.57 -0.07 -11.00
N VAL A 164 19.89 0.00 -10.88
CA VAL A 164 20.76 -1.18 -11.08
C VAL A 164 20.44 -2.27 -10.04
N LYS A 165 20.39 -1.90 -8.75
CA LYS A 165 20.08 -2.84 -7.65
C LYS A 165 18.72 -3.51 -7.84
N ARG A 166 17.71 -2.78 -8.35
CA ARG A 166 16.38 -3.35 -8.63
C ARG A 166 16.44 -4.42 -9.72
N CYS A 167 17.20 -4.20 -10.79
CA CYS A 167 17.41 -5.20 -11.85
C CYS A 167 18.14 -6.44 -11.35
N LEU A 168 19.10 -6.28 -10.44
CA LEU A 168 19.88 -7.38 -9.89
C LEU A 168 19.19 -8.12 -8.73
N LYS A 169 18.15 -7.52 -8.13
CA LYS A 169 17.48 -8.05 -6.95
C LYS A 169 16.93 -9.45 -7.23
N GLY A 170 17.21 -10.39 -6.33
CA GLY A 170 16.73 -11.78 -6.40
C GLY A 170 17.54 -12.70 -7.31
N HIS A 171 18.53 -12.17 -8.04
CA HIS A 171 19.42 -12.98 -8.87
C HIS A 171 20.70 -13.33 -8.10
N ARG A 172 21.19 -14.56 -8.28
CA ARG A 172 22.52 -14.97 -7.84
C ARG A 172 23.44 -15.02 -9.06
N PHE A 173 24.68 -14.58 -8.88
CA PHE A 173 25.69 -14.58 -9.92
C PHE A 173 26.89 -15.34 -9.38
N ASP A 174 27.24 -16.44 -10.05
CA ASP A 174 28.33 -17.32 -9.60
C ASP A 174 29.70 -16.82 -10.12
N ASP A 175 29.71 -15.97 -11.14
CA ASP A 175 30.93 -15.45 -11.77
C ASP A 175 30.90 -13.92 -11.98
N ILE A 176 32.09 -13.31 -11.90
CA ILE A 176 32.31 -11.88 -12.14
C ILE A 176 31.84 -11.42 -13.53
N PRO A 177 32.13 -12.14 -14.64
CA PRO A 177 31.67 -11.71 -15.96
C PRO A 177 30.15 -11.67 -16.09
N ASN A 178 29.45 -12.56 -15.39
CA ASN A 178 28.00 -12.65 -15.41
C ASN A 178 27.36 -11.43 -14.72
N ILE A 179 27.88 -11.02 -13.55
CA ILE A 179 27.40 -9.80 -12.89
C ILE A 179 27.75 -8.54 -13.70
N GLN A 180 28.95 -8.47 -14.31
CA GLN A 180 29.31 -7.35 -15.18
C GLN A 180 28.34 -7.22 -16.35
N ARG A 181 28.03 -8.32 -17.06
CA ARG A 181 27.07 -8.30 -18.17
C ARG A 181 25.67 -7.87 -17.71
N ALA A 182 25.22 -8.33 -16.55
CA ALA A 182 23.93 -7.95 -15.99
C ALA A 182 23.87 -6.46 -15.63
N VAL A 183 24.94 -5.93 -15.01
CA VAL A 183 25.09 -4.50 -14.70
C VAL A 183 25.13 -3.67 -15.97
N THR A 184 25.94 -4.06 -16.97
CA THR A 184 26.02 -3.36 -18.26
C THR A 184 24.65 -3.31 -18.93
N LYS A 185 23.92 -4.43 -18.96
CA LYS A 185 22.55 -4.48 -19.50
C LYS A 185 21.61 -3.51 -18.76
N ALA A 186 21.71 -3.43 -17.44
CA ALA A 186 20.91 -2.50 -16.64
C ALA A 186 21.25 -1.04 -16.96
N LEU A 187 22.54 -0.72 -17.15
CA LEU A 187 23.01 0.63 -17.48
C LEU A 187 22.62 1.05 -18.90
N THR A 188 22.77 0.18 -19.89
CA THR A 188 22.37 0.44 -21.29
C THR A 188 20.85 0.55 -21.44
N GLY A 189 20.09 -0.02 -20.50
CA GLY A 189 18.64 0.11 -20.45
C GLY A 189 18.15 1.47 -19.93
N ILE A 190 19.03 2.34 -19.42
CA ILE A 190 18.64 3.66 -18.93
C ILE A 190 18.53 4.61 -20.12
N THR A 191 17.34 5.16 -20.32
CA THR A 191 17.06 6.03 -21.46
C THR A 191 17.49 7.47 -21.19
N PRO A 192 17.73 8.29 -22.22
CA PRO A 192 18.00 9.73 -22.05
C PRO A 192 16.88 10.48 -21.33
N THR A 193 15.63 10.05 -21.51
CA THR A 193 14.46 10.62 -20.82
C THR A 193 14.49 10.34 -19.32
N ASP A 194 14.97 9.17 -18.90
CA ASP A 194 15.19 8.85 -17.49
C ASP A 194 16.20 9.80 -16.84
N TYR A 195 17.33 10.07 -17.52
CA TYR A 195 18.33 11.01 -17.03
C TYR A 195 17.74 12.43 -16.94
N SER A 196 17.03 12.88 -17.97
CA SER A 196 16.36 14.20 -17.95
C SER A 196 15.37 14.32 -16.78
N GLY A 197 14.55 13.29 -16.56
CA GLY A 197 13.63 13.22 -15.41
C GLY A 197 14.37 13.29 -14.07
N THR A 198 15.51 12.62 -13.97
CA THR A 198 16.36 12.62 -12.76
C THR A 198 16.91 14.00 -12.46
N TYR A 199 17.41 14.73 -13.46
CA TYR A 199 17.91 16.09 -13.27
C TYR A 199 16.80 17.07 -12.86
N LYS A 200 15.57 16.88 -13.36
CA LYS A 200 14.41 17.63 -12.89
C LYS A 200 14.08 17.30 -11.43
N ALA A 201 14.05 16.01 -11.08
CA ALA A 201 13.85 15.56 -9.71
C ALA A 201 14.94 16.07 -8.76
N TRP A 202 16.18 16.19 -9.23
CA TRP A 202 17.29 16.73 -8.44
C TRP A 202 17.06 18.17 -8.01
N LYS A 203 16.53 19.02 -8.91
CA LYS A 203 16.13 20.40 -8.58
C LYS A 203 15.02 20.43 -7.53
N THR A 204 14.01 19.57 -7.68
CA THR A 204 12.91 19.47 -6.71
C THR A 204 13.42 19.00 -5.34
N ARG A 205 14.37 18.05 -5.31
CA ARG A 205 15.02 17.57 -4.09
C ARG A 205 15.79 18.67 -3.38
N TRP A 206 16.48 19.53 -4.12
CA TRP A 206 17.13 20.71 -3.54
C TRP A 206 16.13 21.64 -2.85
N GLN A 207 15.01 21.93 -3.50
CA GLN A 207 13.97 22.75 -2.89
C GLN A 207 13.43 22.10 -1.61
N ARG A 208 13.16 20.79 -1.63
CA ARG A 208 12.69 20.05 -0.44
C ARG A 208 13.71 20.06 0.70
N CYS A 209 15.01 19.99 0.40
CA CYS A 209 16.05 20.11 1.41
C CYS A 209 16.01 21.49 2.08
N VAL A 210 15.80 22.55 1.30
CA VAL A 210 15.62 23.91 1.81
C VAL A 210 14.35 24.02 2.66
N ASP A 211 13.22 23.51 2.18
CA ASP A 211 11.94 23.53 2.88
C ASP A 211 12.01 22.74 4.20
N ALA A 212 12.77 21.64 4.19
CA ALA A 212 13.07 20.82 5.35
C ALA A 212 14.19 21.40 6.22
N GLN A 213 14.70 22.60 5.95
CA GLN A 213 15.76 23.26 6.73
C GLN A 213 17.03 22.39 6.91
N GLY A 214 17.38 21.62 5.87
CA GLY A 214 18.53 20.71 5.88
C GLY A 214 18.27 19.33 6.51
N TRP A 215 17.07 19.08 7.02
CA TRP A 215 16.67 17.74 7.47
C TRP A 215 16.38 16.82 6.27
N TYR A 216 16.59 15.52 6.46
CA TYR A 216 16.21 14.51 5.46
C TYR A 216 14.70 14.52 5.21
N PHE A 217 14.31 14.23 3.97
CA PHE A 217 12.91 14.22 3.53
C PHE A 217 12.57 12.94 2.77
N GLU A 218 11.28 12.60 2.69
CA GLU A 218 10.77 11.45 1.95
C GLU A 218 10.22 11.87 0.57
N GLU A 219 10.29 10.95 -0.39
CA GLU A 219 9.50 11.01 -1.62
C GLU A 219 8.21 10.22 -1.40
N TYR A 220 7.11 10.92 -1.12
CA TYR A 220 5.75 10.35 -1.13
C TYR A 220 5.28 10.05 -2.55
#